data_AF-A0A660XCU4-F1
#
_entry.id   AF-A0A660XCU4-F1
#
_cell.length_a   1.000
_cell.length_b   1.000
_cell.length_c   1.000
_cell.angle_alpha   90.00
_cell.angle_beta   90.00
_cell.angle_gamma   90.00
#
_symmetry.space_group_name_H-M   'P 1'
#
loop_
_entity.id
_entity.type
_entity.pdbx_description
1 polymer ?
#
loop_
_entity_poly.entity_id
_entity_poly.type
_entity_poly.pdbx_seq_one_letter_code
_entity_poly.pdbx_strand_id
1 'polypeptide(L)'
;MNVEGGNGRLSRHAKEIGIQIHEMEKYKWCCSKKLGRDIGKQAYFMWIEKYGKKVREWLESLPDEEIDKRYNALPEQIKKYIEEKIR
;
A
#
# COMPACT_ATOMS: atom_id res chain seq x y z
N MET A 1 -11.94 10.03 31.04
CA MET A 1 -10.67 10.54 30.48
C MET A 1 -9.98 9.39 29.77
N ASN A 2 -9.53 9.66 28.55
CA ASN A 2 -9.14 8.69 27.53
C ASN A 2 -8.05 7.72 28.00
N VAL A 3 -8.34 6.42 27.88
CA VAL A 3 -7.32 5.37 27.96
C VAL A 3 -6.71 5.27 26.57
N GLU A 4 -5.39 5.37 26.52
CA GLU A 4 -4.53 5.52 25.35
C GLU A 4 -4.88 4.56 24.21
N GLY A 5 -5.07 5.12 23.01
CA GLY A 5 -5.29 4.36 21.79
C GLY A 5 -4.11 3.44 21.52
N GLY A 6 -4.38 2.15 21.37
CA GLY A 6 -3.39 1.08 21.27
C GLY A 6 -2.30 1.37 20.26
N ASN A 7 -1.10 1.68 20.75
CA ASN A 7 0.08 1.89 19.93
C ASN A 7 0.76 0.54 19.66
N GLY A 8 0.02 -0.39 19.02
CA GLY A 8 0.59 -1.60 18.46
C GLY A 8 1.38 -1.22 17.20
N ARG A 9 2.68 -1.00 17.33
CA ARG A 9 3.56 -0.63 16.21
C ARG A 9 3.35 -1.62 15.05
N LEU A 10 2.76 -1.17 13.93
CA LEU A 10 2.54 -2.00 12.76
C LEU A 10 3.85 -2.66 12.32
N SER A 11 3.78 -3.95 11.97
CA SER A 11 4.93 -4.70 11.48
C SER A 11 5.46 -4.09 10.17
N ARG A 12 6.74 -4.31 9.89
CA ARG A 12 7.34 -3.92 8.60
C ARG A 12 6.51 -4.45 7.42
N HIS A 13 6.13 -5.72 7.49
CA HIS A 13 5.33 -6.37 6.46
C HIS A 13 3.97 -5.68 6.23
N ALA A 14 3.28 -5.30 7.31
CA ALA A 14 2.03 -4.55 7.22
C ALA A 14 2.19 -3.21 6.46
N LYS A 15 3.29 -2.51 6.72
CA LYS A 15 3.62 -1.25 6.04
C LYS A 15 3.93 -1.47 4.57
N GLU A 16 4.71 -2.49 4.25
CA GLU A 16 5.01 -2.89 2.86
C GLU A 16 3.75 -3.25 2.07
N ILE A 17 2.77 -3.93 2.69
CA ILE A 17 1.47 -4.20 2.06
C ILE A 17 0.75 -2.87 1.78
N GLY A 18 0.71 -1.94 2.73
CA GLY A 18 0.11 -0.62 2.53
C GLY A 18 0.73 0.14 1.35
N ILE A 19 2.06 0.11 1.24
CA ILE A 19 2.78 0.73 0.13
C ILE A 19 2.41 0.06 -1.20
N GLN A 20 2.38 -1.29 -1.25
CA GLN A 20 1.97 -2.02 -2.46
C GLN A 20 0.54 -1.70 -2.89
N ILE A 21 -0.41 -1.63 -1.96
CA ILE A 21 -1.80 -1.24 -2.25
C ILE A 21 -1.84 0.17 -2.87
N HIS A 22 -1.06 1.11 -2.32
CA HIS A 22 -1.00 2.45 -2.88
C HIS A 22 -0.44 2.48 -4.31
N GLU A 23 0.60 1.70 -4.61
CA GLU A 23 1.12 1.56 -5.97
C GLU A 23 0.08 0.94 -6.93
N MET A 24 -0.68 -0.05 -6.45
CA MET A 24 -1.77 -0.67 -7.21
C MET A 24 -2.90 0.34 -7.52
N GLU A 25 -3.31 1.16 -6.54
CA GLU A 25 -4.32 2.21 -6.74
C GLU A 25 -3.87 3.27 -7.76
N LYS A 26 -2.61 3.72 -7.68
CA LYS A 26 -2.04 4.65 -8.66
C LYS A 26 -2.07 4.05 -10.06
N TYR A 27 -1.68 2.78 -10.18
CA TYR A 27 -1.70 2.10 -11.48
C TYR A 27 -3.12 1.96 -12.03
N LYS A 28 -4.08 1.55 -11.19
CA LYS A 28 -5.50 1.49 -11.55
C LYS A 28 -5.97 2.84 -12.09
N TRP A 29 -5.70 3.93 -11.37
CA TRP A 29 -6.07 5.28 -11.81
C TRP A 29 -5.49 5.63 -13.18
N CYS A 30 -4.19 5.41 -13.38
CA CYS A 30 -3.51 5.67 -14.66
C CYS A 30 -4.14 4.89 -15.81
N CYS A 31 -4.41 3.60 -15.62
CA CYS A 31 -5.03 2.75 -16.63
C CYS A 31 -6.47 3.14 -16.91
N SER A 32 -7.27 3.44 -15.86
CA SER A 32 -8.65 3.89 -16.03
C SER A 32 -8.72 5.20 -16.81
N LYS A 33 -7.80 6.15 -16.54
CA LYS A 33 -7.67 7.39 -17.32
C LYS A 33 -7.31 7.13 -18.77
N LYS A 34 -6.35 6.25 -19.03
CA LYS A 34 -5.91 5.90 -20.39
C LYS A 34 -7.02 5.23 -21.22
N LEU A 35 -7.86 4.41 -20.59
CA LEU A 35 -8.91 3.64 -21.26
C LEU A 35 -10.27 4.35 -21.27
N GLY A 36 -10.38 5.52 -20.61
CA GLY A 36 -11.63 6.27 -20.52
C GLY A 36 -12.74 5.55 -19.73
N ARG A 37 -12.41 4.55 -18.93
CA ARG A 37 -13.36 3.76 -18.11
C ARG A 37 -12.70 3.21 -16.86
N ASP A 38 -13.46 2.93 -15.81
CA ASP A 38 -12.93 2.21 -14.66
C ASP A 38 -12.64 0.75 -15.01
N ILE A 39 -11.41 0.31 -14.77
CA ILE A 39 -11.00 -1.08 -14.98
C ILE A 39 -11.08 -1.93 -13.71
N GLY A 40 -11.47 -1.33 -12.58
CA GLY A 40 -11.77 -2.06 -11.35
C GLY A 40 -10.62 -2.94 -10.87
N LYS A 41 -10.96 -4.14 -10.39
CA LYS A 41 -9.98 -5.10 -9.83
C LYS A 41 -9.05 -5.72 -10.87
N GLN A 42 -9.38 -5.65 -12.16
CA GLN A 42 -8.51 -6.16 -13.23
C GLN A 42 -7.15 -5.45 -13.22
N ALA A 43 -7.13 -4.17 -12.84
CA ALA A 43 -5.90 -3.39 -12.68
C ALA A 43 -4.88 -4.06 -11.75
N TYR A 44 -5.35 -4.68 -10.66
CA TYR A 44 -4.46 -5.25 -9.65
C TYR A 44 -3.77 -6.50 -10.18
N PHE A 45 -4.47 -7.37 -10.91
CA PHE A 45 -3.85 -8.53 -11.55
C PHE A 45 -2.78 -8.11 -12.56
N MET A 46 -3.10 -7.13 -13.40
CA MET A 46 -2.14 -6.58 -14.37
C MET A 46 -0.92 -5.95 -13.68
N TRP A 47 -1.13 -5.26 -12.56
CA TRP A 47 -0.04 -4.68 -11.79
C TRP A 47 0.83 -5.76 -11.14
N ILE A 48 0.24 -6.79 -10.55
CA ILE A 48 0.96 -7.91 -9.91
C ILE A 48 1.86 -8.60 -10.93
N GLU A 49 1.33 -8.89 -12.11
CA GLU A 49 2.06 -9.54 -13.20
C GLU A 49 3.23 -8.66 -13.69
N LYS A 50 3.01 -7.35 -13.83
CA LYS A 50 4.00 -6.45 -14.42
C LYS A 50 5.04 -5.90 -13.45
N TYR A 51 4.63 -5.61 -12.21
CA TYR A 51 5.42 -4.85 -11.24
C TYR A 51 5.53 -5.53 -9.87
N GLY A 52 4.65 -6.47 -9.53
CA GLY A 52 4.56 -7.02 -8.18
C GLY A 52 5.87 -7.57 -7.64
N LYS A 53 6.61 -8.34 -8.45
CA LYS A 53 7.93 -8.86 -8.06
C LYS A 53 8.95 -7.73 -7.81
N LYS A 54 9.10 -6.81 -8.77
CA LYS A 54 10.07 -5.72 -8.70
C LYS A 54 9.83 -4.79 -7.51
N VAL A 55 8.56 -4.51 -7.21
CA VAL A 55 8.19 -3.65 -6.08
C VAL A 55 8.49 -4.34 -4.75
N ARG A 56 8.24 -5.64 -4.63
CA ARG A 56 8.64 -6.40 -3.42
C ARG A 56 10.15 -6.41 -3.22
N GLU A 57 10.92 -6.76 -4.25
CA GLU A 57 12.39 -6.77 -4.18
C GLU A 57 12.94 -5.38 -3.82
N TRP A 58 12.36 -4.33 -4.40
CA TRP A 58 12.70 -2.95 -4.05
C TRP A 58 12.37 -2.63 -2.59
N LEU A 59 11.17 -2.97 -2.09
CA LEU A 59 10.82 -2.75 -0.68
C LEU A 59 11.74 -3.53 0.27
N GLU A 60 12.07 -4.78 -0.05
CA GLU A 60 12.99 -5.62 0.72
C GLU A 60 14.40 -5.01 0.81
N SER A 61 14.84 -4.29 -0.22
CA SER A 61 16.13 -3.59 -0.24
C SER A 61 16.17 -2.29 0.59
N LEU A 62 15.02 -1.78 1.05
CA LEU A 62 14.96 -0.51 1.79
C LEU A 62 15.15 -0.72 3.31
N PRO A 63 15.84 0.21 3.99
CA PRO A 63 15.91 0.19 5.46
C PRO A 63 14.54 0.49 6.09
N ASP A 64 14.34 0.07 7.33
CA ASP A 64 13.09 0.26 8.09
C ASP A 64 12.65 1.73 8.12
N GLU A 65 13.59 2.65 8.28
CA GLU A 65 13.32 4.10 8.33
C GLU A 65 12.66 4.61 7.04
N GLU A 66 13.08 4.10 5.88
CA GLU A 66 12.50 4.49 4.59
C GLU A 66 11.13 3.83 4.38
N ILE A 67 10.92 2.60 4.87
CA ILE A 67 9.59 1.98 4.91
C ILE A 67 8.63 2.80 5.77
N ASP A 68 9.06 3.23 6.95
CA ASP A 68 8.26 4.05 7.87
C ASP A 68 7.90 5.39 7.24
N LYS A 69 8.88 6.08 6.63
CA LYS A 69 8.67 7.34 5.91
C LYS A 69 7.64 7.19 4.78
N ARG A 70 7.78 6.14 3.96
CA ARG A 70 6.86 5.88 2.84
C ARG A 70 5.47 5.52 3.32
N TYR A 71 5.36 4.70 4.36
CA TYR A 71 4.07 4.36 4.96
C TYR A 71 3.36 5.59 5.54
N ASN A 72 4.10 6.46 6.25
CA ASN A 72 3.55 7.68 6.84
C ASN A 72 3.03 8.66 5.78
N ALA A 73 3.64 8.65 4.59
CA ALA A 73 3.21 9.44 3.44
C ALA A 73 1.98 8.88 2.70
N LEU A 74 1.48 7.69 3.05
CA LEU A 74 0.32 7.11 2.40
C LEU A 74 -0.97 7.89 2.72
N PRO A 75 -1.98 7.84 1.82
CA PRO A 75 -3.32 8.31 2.13
C PRO A 75 -3.90 7.64 3.38
N GLU A 76 -4.61 8.42 4.20
CA GLU A 76 -5.18 7.95 5.47
C GLU A 76 -6.13 6.76 5.31
N GLN A 77 -6.86 6.71 4.18
CA GLN A 77 -7.73 5.59 3.84
C GLN A 77 -6.99 4.26 3.73
N ILE A 78 -5.76 4.27 3.20
CA ILE A 78 -4.94 3.06 3.08
C ILE A 78 -4.40 2.65 4.44
N LYS A 79 -3.97 3.61 5.28
CA LYS A 79 -3.50 3.30 6.64
C LYS A 79 -4.60 2.65 7.47
N LYS A 80 -5.80 3.23 7.48
CA LYS A 80 -6.98 2.67 8.15
C LYS A 80 -7.32 1.28 7.64
N TYR A 81 -7.29 1.06 6.33
CA TYR A 81 -7.53 -0.26 5.75
C TYR A 81 -6.53 -1.31 6.27
N ILE A 82 -5.25 -0.96 6.36
CA ILE A 82 -4.21 -1.85 6.89
C ILE A 82 -4.41 -2.13 8.39
N GLU A 83 -4.69 -1.09 9.17
CA GLU A 83 -4.95 -1.21 10.61
C GLU A 83 -6.19 -2.07 10.91
N GLU A 84 -7.25 -1.96 10.11
CA GLU A 84 -8.47 -2.76 10.26
C GLU A 84 -8.31 -4.22 9.83
N LYS A 85 -7.43 -4.50 8.87
CA LYS A 85 -7.26 -5.84 8.29
C LYS A 85 -6.17 -6.68 8.92
N ILE A 86 -5.23 -6.06 9.63
CA ILE A 86 -4.08 -6.74 10.25
C ILE A 86 -4.21 -6.86 11.78
N ARG A 87 -5.26 -6.26 12.37
CA ARG A 87 -5.65 -6.45 13.77
C ARG A 87 -6.40 -7.76 13.98
#